data_AF-A0A945DG63-F1
#
_entry.id   AF-A0A945DG63-F1
#
_cell.length_a   1.000
_cell.length_b   1.000
_cell.length_c   1.000
_cell.angle_alpha   90.00
_cell.angle_beta   90.00
_cell.angle_gamma   90.00
#
_symmetry.space_group_name_H-M   'P 1'
#
loop_
_entity.id
_entity.type
_entity.pdbx_description
1 polymer ?
#
loop_
_entity_poly.entity_id
_entity_poly.type
_entity_poly.pdbx_seq_one_letter_code
_entity_poly.pdbx_strand_id
1 'polypeptide(L)'
;MIQNNCTKKRIKPKLLRDVKTEALLVFARTALERFFERVDQDDWKPIVGTDDDTIYIYDTLRNLKDQLQECVVNVDYLISLVQSAKEHPELRSLAKFEEPLITYYDVMAKKVEVNIPENQTWWIPELIVVCTLSQWILEEEKSIVLYPFLKDIDYTKLISKFEIYGQSLKGEKKDIIINMHIMSEKIIEKLKQTKYKVNKGRISKSRKKRK
;
A
#
# COMPACT_ATOMS: atom_id res chain seq x y z
N MET A 1 -23.76 10.70 2.84
CA MET A 1 -23.24 10.07 1.61
C MET A 1 -21.74 9.91 1.82
N ILE A 2 -21.17 8.71 1.76
CA ILE A 2 -19.71 8.54 1.93
C ILE A 2 -19.05 9.13 0.69
N GLN A 3 -18.35 10.24 0.85
CA GLN A 3 -17.54 10.82 -0.21
C GLN A 3 -16.33 9.89 -0.41
N ASN A 4 -16.13 9.39 -1.63
CA ASN A 4 -14.84 8.79 -1.94
C ASN A 4 -13.80 9.91 -1.80
N ASN A 5 -12.76 9.68 -1.01
CA ASN A 5 -11.73 10.69 -0.74
C ASN A 5 -10.74 10.84 -1.90
N CYS A 6 -11.23 10.67 -3.13
CA CYS A 6 -10.47 10.87 -4.35
C CYS A 6 -10.78 12.28 -4.89
N THR A 7 -9.77 12.98 -5.39
CA THR A 7 -9.93 14.35 -5.90
C THR A 7 -10.54 14.39 -7.30
N LYS A 8 -10.46 13.29 -8.05
CA LYS A 8 -11.07 13.13 -9.38
C LYS A 8 -11.99 11.90 -9.39
N LYS A 9 -11.73 10.95 -10.27
CA LYS A 9 -12.56 9.77 -10.49
C LYS A 9 -11.83 8.54 -9.98
N ARG A 10 -12.36 7.95 -8.90
CA ARG A 10 -11.91 6.66 -8.39
C ARG A 10 -11.93 5.59 -9.48
N ILE A 11 -10.83 4.89 -9.64
CA ILE A 11 -10.74 3.67 -10.45
C ILE A 11 -11.36 2.53 -9.66
N LYS A 12 -12.23 1.75 -10.32
CA LYS A 12 -12.90 0.58 -9.72
C LYS A 12 -12.57 -0.68 -10.52
N PRO A 13 -11.52 -1.42 -10.15
CA PRO A 13 -11.14 -2.65 -10.83
C PRO A 13 -12.24 -3.71 -10.71
N LYS A 14 -12.40 -4.51 -11.76
CA LYS A 14 -13.40 -5.60 -11.79
C LYS A 14 -12.80 -6.97 -11.51
N LEU A 15 -11.52 -7.16 -11.83
CA LEU A 15 -10.84 -8.44 -11.65
C LEU A 15 -10.12 -8.46 -10.31
N LEU A 16 -10.18 -9.59 -9.58
CA LEU A 16 -9.53 -9.72 -8.27
C LEU A 16 -8.02 -9.43 -8.31
N ARG A 17 -7.34 -9.75 -9.41
CA ARG A 17 -5.91 -9.43 -9.59
C ARG A 17 -5.65 -7.92 -9.59
N ASP A 18 -6.57 -7.16 -10.18
CA ASP A 18 -6.47 -5.70 -10.27
C ASP A 18 -6.90 -5.07 -8.94
N VAL A 19 -7.83 -5.71 -8.21
CA VAL A 19 -8.21 -5.31 -6.83
C VAL A 19 -7.04 -5.51 -5.86
N LYS A 20 -6.20 -6.53 -6.03
CA LYS A 20 -4.95 -6.64 -5.25
C LYS A 20 -3.99 -5.48 -5.53
N THR A 21 -3.90 -5.08 -6.79
CA THR A 21 -3.10 -3.91 -7.18
C THR A 21 -3.68 -2.64 -6.53
N GLU A 22 -5.01 -2.42 -6.61
CA GLU A 22 -5.66 -1.32 -5.89
C GLU A 22 -5.38 -1.39 -4.38
N ALA A 23 -5.46 -2.56 -3.74
CA ALA A 23 -5.16 -2.70 -2.32
C ALA A 23 -3.74 -2.26 -1.98
N LEU A 24 -2.75 -2.63 -2.80
CA LEU A 24 -1.37 -2.18 -2.63
C LEU A 24 -1.26 -0.66 -2.78
N LEU A 25 -1.99 -0.08 -3.71
CA LEU A 25 -2.02 1.37 -3.92
C LEU A 25 -2.76 2.11 -2.79
N VAL A 26 -3.79 1.51 -2.19
CA VAL A 26 -4.43 2.04 -0.96
C VAL A 26 -3.42 2.08 0.17
N PHE A 27 -2.63 1.01 0.32
CA PHE A 27 -1.53 0.95 1.29
C PHE A 27 -0.49 2.04 1.03
N ALA A 28 0.00 2.16 -0.21
CA ALA A 28 0.96 3.18 -0.62
C ALA A 28 0.44 4.60 -0.37
N ARG A 29 -0.79 4.90 -0.81
CA ARG A 29 -1.44 6.20 -0.60
C ARG A 29 -1.50 6.53 0.88
N THR A 30 -2.00 5.61 1.69
CA THR A 30 -2.17 5.81 3.15
C THR A 30 -0.83 6.06 3.83
N ALA A 31 0.21 5.30 3.48
CA ALA A 31 1.55 5.48 4.04
C ALA A 31 2.16 6.84 3.66
N LEU A 32 2.04 7.24 2.39
CA LEU A 32 2.56 8.52 1.91
C LEU A 32 1.79 9.72 2.48
N GLU A 33 0.46 9.65 2.58
CA GLU A 33 -0.36 10.70 3.21
C GLU A 33 0.08 10.94 4.65
N ARG A 34 0.16 9.88 5.46
CA ARG A 34 0.60 9.97 6.85
C ARG A 34 2.05 10.43 7.01
N PHE A 35 2.92 10.03 6.09
CA PHE A 35 4.31 10.47 6.07
C PHE A 35 4.41 11.97 5.81
N PHE A 36 3.82 12.46 4.72
CA PHE A 36 3.89 13.87 4.36
C PHE A 36 3.12 14.77 5.31
N GLU A 37 2.04 14.29 5.93
CA GLU A 37 1.35 15.01 6.99
C GLU A 37 2.30 15.32 8.17
N ARG A 38 3.12 14.35 8.60
CA ARG A 38 4.11 14.56 9.66
C ARG A 38 5.24 15.48 9.23
N VAL A 39 5.76 15.31 8.02
CA VAL A 39 6.80 16.19 7.45
C VAL A 39 6.33 17.64 7.41
N ASP A 40 5.09 17.88 6.98
CA ASP A 40 4.52 19.22 6.86
C ASP A 40 4.13 19.83 8.24
N GLN A 41 3.78 19.01 9.24
CA GLN A 41 3.37 19.46 10.58
C GLN A 41 4.54 19.71 11.55
N ASP A 42 5.58 18.88 11.52
CA ASP A 42 6.63 18.87 12.54
C ASP A 42 7.88 19.72 12.18
N ASP A 43 7.84 20.47 11.06
CA ASP A 43 9.03 21.08 10.40
C ASP A 43 10.21 20.08 10.29
N TRP A 44 9.85 18.80 10.21
CA TRP A 44 10.80 17.70 10.20
C TRP A 44 11.19 17.43 8.76
N LYS A 45 12.47 17.66 8.45
CA LYS A 45 13.05 17.31 7.15
C LYS A 45 13.85 16.02 7.29
N PRO A 46 13.26 14.86 6.99
CA PRO A 46 14.05 13.64 6.89
C PRO A 46 15.07 13.80 5.75
N ILE A 47 16.35 13.66 6.08
CA ILE A 47 17.45 13.74 5.11
C ILE A 47 17.80 12.32 4.70
N VAL A 48 17.74 12.05 3.41
CA VAL A 48 18.13 10.77 2.82
C VAL A 48 19.26 11.03 1.82
N GLY A 49 20.49 10.72 2.24
CA GLY A 49 21.68 10.95 1.42
C GLY A 49 22.03 12.44 1.32
N THR A 50 22.21 12.94 0.10
CA THR A 50 22.48 14.36 -0.17
C THR A 50 21.18 15.18 -0.23
N ASP A 51 21.30 16.52 -0.22
CA ASP A 51 20.15 17.41 -0.39
C ASP A 51 19.45 17.15 -1.74
N ASP A 52 20.23 16.97 -2.81
CA ASP A 52 19.70 16.65 -4.15
C ASP A 52 18.98 15.30 -4.17
N ASP A 53 19.50 14.29 -3.47
CA ASP A 53 18.86 12.98 -3.35
C ASP A 53 17.54 13.08 -2.57
N THR A 54 17.54 13.85 -1.49
CA THR A 54 16.35 14.07 -0.66
C THR A 54 15.26 14.78 -1.47
N ILE A 55 15.63 15.84 -2.20
CA ILE A 55 14.72 16.58 -3.11
C ILE A 55 14.15 15.62 -4.15
N TYR A 56 15.00 14.86 -4.84
CA TYR A 56 14.57 13.90 -5.86
C TYR A 56 13.57 12.87 -5.31
N ILE A 57 13.87 12.27 -4.15
CA ILE A 57 13.01 11.25 -3.54
C ILE A 57 11.66 11.87 -3.17
N TYR A 58 11.64 13.02 -2.49
CA TYR A 58 10.39 13.59 -1.98
C TYR A 58 9.53 14.23 -3.04
N ASP A 59 10.10 14.85 -4.06
CA ASP A 59 9.32 15.33 -5.20
C ASP A 59 8.68 14.16 -5.94
N THR A 60 9.43 13.08 -6.16
CA THR A 60 8.90 11.87 -6.81
C THR A 60 7.76 11.26 -6.01
N LEU A 61 7.93 11.12 -4.69
CA LEU A 61 6.92 10.52 -3.82
C LEU A 61 5.71 11.42 -3.56
N ARG A 62 5.89 12.75 -3.53
CA ARG A 62 4.80 13.71 -3.44
C ARG A 62 3.96 13.67 -4.72
N ASN A 63 4.60 13.63 -5.88
CA ASN A 63 3.90 13.44 -7.15
C ASN A 63 3.14 12.09 -7.19
N LEU A 64 3.76 10.99 -6.74
CA LEU A 64 3.07 9.70 -6.61
C LEU A 64 1.85 9.79 -5.68
N LYS A 65 2.00 10.43 -4.51
CA LYS A 65 0.89 10.65 -3.57
C LYS A 65 -0.26 11.41 -4.25
N ASP A 66 0.05 12.50 -4.94
CA ASP A 66 -0.96 13.34 -5.60
C ASP A 66 -1.70 12.56 -6.69
N GLN A 67 -0.98 11.79 -7.52
CA GLN A 67 -1.58 10.90 -8.53
C GLN A 67 -2.47 9.81 -7.90
N LEU A 68 -2.07 9.24 -6.76
CA LEU A 68 -2.88 8.28 -6.01
C LEU A 68 -4.15 8.93 -5.45
N GLN A 69 -4.05 10.15 -4.93
CA GLN A 69 -5.20 10.92 -4.42
C GLN A 69 -6.26 11.17 -5.49
N GLU A 70 -5.88 11.22 -6.77
CA GLU A 70 -6.85 11.40 -7.86
C GLU A 70 -7.77 10.19 -8.05
N CYS A 71 -7.29 8.97 -7.80
CA CYS A 71 -7.91 7.77 -8.35
C CYS A 71 -7.99 6.54 -7.44
N VAL A 72 -7.27 6.49 -6.32
CA VAL A 72 -7.24 5.36 -5.37
C VAL A 72 -7.71 5.87 -4.01
N VAL A 73 -8.57 5.15 -3.29
CA VAL A 73 -9.01 5.56 -1.94
C VAL A 73 -7.91 5.36 -0.89
N ASN A 74 -8.02 6.00 0.27
CA ASN A 74 -7.15 5.67 1.42
C ASN A 74 -7.87 4.72 2.42
N VAL A 75 -7.18 4.34 3.50
CA VAL A 75 -7.77 3.47 4.54
C VAL A 75 -8.94 4.09 5.30
N ASP A 76 -8.95 5.40 5.52
CA ASP A 76 -10.01 6.08 6.30
C ASP A 76 -11.36 5.97 5.59
N TYR A 77 -11.36 5.97 4.25
CA TYR A 77 -12.55 5.65 3.46
C TYR A 77 -13.04 4.22 3.72
N LEU A 78 -12.15 3.23 3.77
CA LEU A 78 -12.53 1.84 4.02
C LEU A 78 -13.09 1.66 5.45
N ILE A 79 -12.45 2.28 6.43
CA ILE A 79 -12.89 2.25 7.84
C ILE A 79 -14.26 2.90 7.98
N SER A 80 -14.43 4.12 7.45
CA SER A 80 -15.71 4.83 7.50
C SER A 80 -16.82 4.06 6.79
N LEU A 81 -16.55 3.42 5.64
CA LEU A 81 -17.52 2.57 4.97
C LEU A 81 -17.98 1.40 5.82
N VAL A 82 -17.05 0.68 6.46
CA VAL A 82 -17.38 -0.46 7.32
C VAL A 82 -18.17 -0.01 8.55
N GLN A 83 -17.80 1.12 9.16
CA GLN A 83 -18.51 1.66 10.32
C GLN A 83 -19.92 2.12 9.95
N SER A 84 -20.07 2.97 8.92
CA SER A 84 -21.37 3.46 8.50
C SER A 84 -22.29 2.35 7.99
N ALA A 85 -21.77 1.28 7.37
CA ALA A 85 -22.60 0.15 6.94
C ALA A 85 -23.23 -0.66 8.09
N LYS A 86 -22.72 -0.53 9.32
CA LYS A 86 -23.36 -1.11 10.52
C LYS A 86 -24.66 -0.38 10.85
N GLU A 87 -24.63 0.95 10.77
CA GLU A 87 -25.71 1.86 11.14
C GLU A 87 -26.72 2.06 10.00
N HIS A 88 -26.25 1.99 8.75
CA HIS A 88 -27.02 2.32 7.54
C HIS A 88 -27.14 1.11 6.60
N PRO A 89 -28.29 0.42 6.56
CA PRO A 89 -28.50 -0.79 5.75
C PRO A 89 -28.24 -0.60 4.24
N GLU A 90 -28.49 0.59 3.70
CA GLU A 90 -28.27 0.95 2.30
C GLU A 90 -26.79 0.83 1.88
N LEU A 91 -25.87 1.08 2.82
CA LEU A 91 -24.42 1.00 2.60
C LEU A 91 -23.88 -0.43 2.66
N ARG A 92 -24.65 -1.40 3.15
CA ARG A 92 -24.20 -2.81 3.24
C ARG A 92 -23.88 -3.41 1.88
N SER A 93 -24.62 -3.01 0.85
CA SER A 93 -24.39 -3.45 -0.52
C SER A 93 -23.02 -2.98 -1.04
N LEU A 94 -22.69 -1.71 -0.78
CA LEU A 94 -21.40 -1.11 -1.11
C LEU A 94 -20.26 -1.73 -0.30
N ALA A 95 -20.42 -1.87 1.02
CA ALA A 95 -19.43 -2.50 1.88
C ALA A 95 -19.12 -3.94 1.44
N LYS A 96 -20.15 -4.69 1.00
CA LYS A 96 -19.97 -6.03 0.44
C LYS A 96 -19.24 -6.03 -0.89
N PHE A 97 -19.45 -5.02 -1.72
CA PHE A 97 -18.70 -4.84 -2.97
C PHE A 97 -17.21 -4.55 -2.71
N GLU A 98 -16.90 -3.74 -1.69
CA GLU A 98 -15.54 -3.38 -1.29
C GLU A 98 -14.84 -4.44 -0.42
N GLU A 99 -15.56 -5.47 0.03
CA GLU A 99 -15.03 -6.53 0.90
C GLU A 99 -13.71 -7.18 0.38
N PRO A 100 -13.53 -7.46 -0.92
CA PRO A 100 -12.26 -7.99 -1.42
C PRO A 100 -11.11 -7.00 -1.23
N LEU A 101 -11.33 -5.71 -1.49
CA LEU A 101 -10.33 -4.65 -1.32
C LEU A 101 -9.92 -4.53 0.15
N ILE A 102 -10.91 -4.46 1.04
CA ILE A 102 -10.72 -4.42 2.50
C ILE A 102 -9.92 -5.66 2.96
N THR A 103 -10.30 -6.86 2.49
CA THR A 103 -9.62 -8.11 2.86
C THR A 103 -8.14 -8.10 2.45
N TYR A 104 -7.83 -7.62 1.25
CA TYR A 104 -6.45 -7.56 0.77
C TYR A 104 -5.63 -6.51 1.51
N TYR A 105 -6.21 -5.33 1.78
CA TYR A 105 -5.58 -4.29 2.59
C TYR A 105 -5.28 -4.78 4.02
N ASP A 106 -6.28 -5.36 4.71
CA ASP A 106 -6.15 -5.84 6.09
C ASP A 106 -5.00 -6.84 6.26
N VAL A 107 -4.79 -7.70 5.26
CA VAL A 107 -3.72 -8.68 5.29
C VAL A 107 -2.34 -8.03 5.24
N MET A 108 -2.18 -6.94 4.47
CA MET A 108 -0.93 -6.17 4.42
C MET A 108 -0.73 -5.36 5.70
N ALA A 109 -1.78 -4.68 6.17
CA ALA A 109 -1.74 -3.90 7.41
C ALA A 109 -1.31 -4.77 8.61
N LYS A 110 -1.90 -5.96 8.76
CA LYS A 110 -1.50 -6.93 9.79
C LYS A 110 -0.05 -7.38 9.67
N LYS A 111 0.51 -7.42 8.45
CA LYS A 111 1.92 -7.75 8.27
C LYS A 111 2.82 -6.62 8.74
N VAL A 112 2.46 -5.38 8.49
CA VAL A 112 3.16 -4.22 9.04
C VAL A 112 3.08 -4.25 10.58
N GLU A 113 1.89 -4.38 11.17
CA GLU A 113 1.70 -4.41 12.64
C GLU A 113 2.53 -5.50 13.33
N VAL A 114 2.59 -6.71 12.75
CA VAL A 114 3.34 -7.83 13.35
C VAL A 114 4.86 -7.65 13.20
N ASN A 115 5.34 -6.96 12.16
CA ASN A 115 6.77 -6.78 11.92
C ASN A 115 7.30 -5.43 12.43
N ILE A 116 6.43 -4.48 12.81
CA ILE A 116 6.77 -3.18 13.38
C ILE A 116 5.98 -3.00 14.67
N PRO A 117 6.54 -3.41 15.80
CA PRO A 117 5.93 -3.13 17.09
C PRO A 117 5.93 -1.62 17.36
N GLU A 118 4.93 -1.13 18.09
CA GLU A 118 4.67 0.31 18.36
C GLU A 118 5.87 1.06 18.99
N ASN A 119 6.84 0.32 19.55
CA ASN A 119 8.04 0.84 20.19
C ASN A 119 9.24 1.03 19.25
N GLN A 120 9.13 0.68 17.96
CA GLN A 120 10.21 0.89 16.98
C GLN A 120 10.10 2.25 16.29
N THR A 121 11.07 3.12 16.55
CA THR A 121 11.20 4.46 15.94
C THR A 121 11.94 4.44 14.59
N TRP A 122 12.43 3.27 14.16
CA TRP A 122 13.34 3.12 13.02
C TRP A 122 12.67 2.44 11.83
N TRP A 123 11.50 2.92 11.40
CA TRP A 123 10.86 2.48 10.15
C TRP A 123 10.81 3.64 9.16
N ILE A 124 11.01 3.33 7.88
CA ILE A 124 11.01 4.30 6.78
C ILE A 124 9.79 4.00 5.89
N PRO A 125 8.63 4.65 6.13
CA PRO A 125 7.40 4.36 5.40
C PRO A 125 7.55 4.54 3.90
N GLU A 126 8.24 5.60 3.49
CA GLU A 126 8.51 5.90 2.10
C GLU A 126 9.29 4.79 1.40
N LEU A 127 10.30 4.20 2.05
CA LEU A 127 11.09 3.11 1.48
C LEU A 127 10.24 1.84 1.33
N ILE A 128 9.36 1.54 2.28
CA ILE A 128 8.47 0.38 2.17
C ILE A 128 7.49 0.54 1.01
N VAL A 129 6.97 1.75 0.81
CA VAL A 129 6.14 2.04 -0.37
C VAL A 129 6.93 1.79 -1.64
N VAL A 130 8.15 2.32 -1.75
CA VAL A 130 8.99 2.13 -2.94
C VAL A 130 9.29 0.64 -3.17
N CYS A 131 9.72 -0.09 -2.15
CA CYS A 131 10.07 -1.50 -2.25
C CYS A 131 8.87 -2.38 -2.61
N THR A 132 7.73 -2.19 -1.95
CA THR A 132 6.52 -2.97 -2.24
C THR A 132 5.97 -2.70 -3.65
N LEU A 133 6.00 -1.45 -4.11
CA LEU A 133 5.62 -1.10 -5.48
C LEU A 133 6.60 -1.65 -6.51
N SER A 134 7.91 -1.48 -6.30
CA SER A 134 8.96 -2.03 -7.15
C SER A 134 8.79 -3.55 -7.32
N GLN A 135 8.63 -4.26 -6.21
CA GLN A 135 8.45 -5.71 -6.22
C GLN A 135 7.16 -6.14 -6.93
N TRP A 136 6.06 -5.40 -6.76
CA TRP A 136 4.80 -5.73 -7.40
C TRP A 136 4.78 -5.45 -8.91
N ILE A 137 5.42 -4.36 -9.32
CA ILE A 137 5.37 -3.83 -10.68
C ILE A 137 6.47 -4.43 -11.56
N LEU A 138 7.71 -4.46 -11.08
CA LEU A 138 8.88 -4.86 -11.87
C LEU A 138 9.09 -6.37 -11.92
N GLU A 139 8.89 -7.08 -10.81
CA GLU A 139 9.19 -8.53 -10.77
C GLU A 139 8.07 -9.40 -11.38
N GLU A 140 6.83 -8.93 -11.38
CA GLU A 140 5.67 -9.78 -11.65
C GLU A 140 4.86 -9.41 -12.91
N GLU A 141 5.33 -8.44 -13.70
CA GLU A 141 4.68 -7.93 -14.93
C GLU A 141 3.16 -7.73 -14.73
N LYS A 142 2.74 -7.26 -13.55
CA LYS A 142 1.32 -7.07 -13.27
C LYS A 142 0.79 -5.93 -14.14
N SER A 143 -0.41 -6.13 -14.67
CA SER A 143 -1.10 -5.15 -15.50
C SER A 143 -1.43 -3.88 -14.70
N ILE A 144 -0.52 -2.92 -14.70
CA ILE A 144 -0.71 -1.54 -14.25
C ILE A 144 -1.47 -0.69 -15.29
N VAL A 145 -2.18 -1.32 -16.22
CA VAL A 145 -2.96 -0.64 -17.27
C VAL A 145 -3.95 0.37 -16.69
N LEU A 146 -4.50 0.08 -15.50
CA LEU A 146 -5.40 1.00 -14.80
C LEU A 146 -4.67 2.21 -14.19
N TYR A 147 -3.37 2.09 -13.90
CA TYR A 147 -2.57 3.08 -13.18
C TYR A 147 -1.27 3.38 -13.96
N PRO A 148 -1.38 4.01 -15.15
CA PRO A 148 -0.25 4.14 -16.08
C PRO A 148 0.91 4.97 -15.52
N PHE A 149 0.62 5.94 -14.65
CA PHE A 149 1.62 6.81 -14.02
C PHE A 149 2.69 6.05 -13.21
N LEU A 150 2.39 4.82 -12.78
CA LEU A 150 3.36 3.96 -12.10
C LEU A 150 4.56 3.59 -13.00
N LYS A 151 4.43 3.69 -14.33
CA LYS A 151 5.54 3.44 -15.27
C LYS A 151 6.57 4.55 -15.30
N ASP A 152 6.18 5.76 -14.92
CA ASP A 152 7.03 6.95 -15.05
C ASP A 152 8.02 7.07 -13.88
N ILE A 153 7.93 6.17 -12.91
CA ILE A 153 8.75 6.16 -11.69
C ILE A 153 9.96 5.26 -11.87
N ASP A 154 11.15 5.82 -11.70
CA ASP A 154 12.39 5.05 -11.63
C ASP A 154 12.59 4.46 -10.22
N TYR A 155 11.96 3.31 -9.98
CA TYR A 155 12.02 2.60 -8.70
C TYR A 155 13.44 2.14 -8.37
N THR A 156 14.22 1.70 -9.35
CA THR A 156 15.60 1.27 -9.15
C THR A 156 16.46 2.42 -8.65
N LYS A 157 16.32 3.60 -9.25
CA LYS A 157 17.00 4.81 -8.78
C LYS A 157 16.56 5.18 -7.37
N LEU A 158 15.26 5.20 -7.07
CA LEU A 158 14.77 5.49 -5.71
C LEU A 158 15.39 4.54 -4.67
N ILE A 159 15.30 3.23 -4.90
CA ILE A 159 15.88 2.22 -4.00
C ILE A 159 17.38 2.45 -3.81
N SER A 160 18.12 2.67 -4.90
CA SER A 160 19.57 2.87 -4.83
C SER A 160 19.97 4.06 -3.92
N LYS A 161 19.17 5.14 -3.91
CA LYS A 161 19.44 6.29 -3.03
C LYS A 161 19.24 5.94 -1.55
N PHE A 162 18.21 5.17 -1.22
CA PHE A 162 18.02 4.67 0.14
C PHE A 162 19.12 3.68 0.55
N GLU A 163 19.59 2.82 -0.36
CA GLU A 163 20.69 1.89 -0.08
C GLU A 163 22.01 2.61 0.17
N ILE A 164 22.35 3.60 -0.66
CA ILE A 164 23.55 4.45 -0.47
C ILE A 164 23.47 5.17 0.88
N TYR A 165 22.31 5.73 1.21
CA TYR A 165 22.07 6.33 2.53
C TYR A 165 22.25 5.30 3.65
N GLY A 166 21.69 4.10 3.49
CA GLY A 166 21.85 2.98 4.42
C GLY A 166 23.30 2.62 4.72
N GLN A 167 24.18 2.65 3.72
CA GLN A 167 25.61 2.40 3.90
C GLN A 167 26.30 3.44 4.79
N SER A 168 25.77 4.66 4.85
CA SER A 168 26.28 5.71 5.75
C SER A 168 25.81 5.55 7.20
N LEU A 169 24.77 4.74 7.45
CA LEU A 169 24.21 4.52 8.78
C LEU A 169 25.11 3.61 9.62
N LYS A 170 25.14 3.87 10.94
CA LYS A 170 25.93 3.13 11.93
C LYS A 170 25.03 2.55 13.03
N GLY A 171 25.52 1.51 13.70
CA GLY A 171 24.82 0.87 14.81
C GLY A 171 23.51 0.21 14.37
N GLU A 172 22.50 0.24 15.23
CA GLU A 172 21.19 -0.38 15.02
C GLU A 172 20.43 0.13 13.78
N LYS A 173 20.79 1.32 13.27
CA LYS A 173 20.19 1.88 12.04
C LYS A 173 20.72 1.24 10.76
N LYS A 174 21.84 0.51 10.80
CA LYS A 174 22.45 -0.07 9.61
C LYS A 174 21.53 -1.10 8.92
N ASP A 175 20.77 -1.83 9.73
CA ASP A 175 19.90 -2.90 9.23
C ASP A 175 18.51 -2.38 8.82
N ILE A 176 18.24 -1.07 8.98
CA ILE A 176 16.93 -0.48 8.69
C ILE A 176 16.50 -0.74 7.25
N ILE A 177 17.39 -0.50 6.28
CA ILE A 177 17.10 -0.66 4.85
C ILE A 177 16.83 -2.13 4.53
N ILE A 178 17.67 -3.03 5.02
CA ILE A 178 17.51 -4.49 4.85
C ILE A 178 16.17 -4.94 5.44
N ASN A 179 15.83 -4.46 6.63
CA ASN A 179 14.55 -4.77 7.27
C ASN A 179 13.36 -4.28 6.45
N MET A 180 13.46 -3.10 5.81
CA MET A 180 12.40 -2.59 4.93
C MET A 180 12.24 -3.48 3.69
N HIS A 181 13.33 -3.98 3.09
CA HIS A 181 13.26 -4.93 1.98
C HIS A 181 12.59 -6.24 2.40
N ILE A 182 13.06 -6.87 3.49
CA ILE A 182 12.50 -8.12 4.02
C ILE A 182 11.01 -7.96 4.33
N MET A 183 10.61 -6.82 4.89
CA MET A 183 9.22 -6.57 5.21
C MET A 183 8.36 -6.39 3.96
N SER A 184 8.86 -5.66 2.97
CA SER A 184 8.19 -5.47 1.70
C SER A 184 7.93 -6.81 1.01
N GLU A 185 8.93 -7.70 1.02
CA GLU A 185 8.80 -9.07 0.52
C GLU A 185 7.69 -9.83 1.25
N LYS A 186 7.71 -9.85 2.58
CA LYS A 186 6.66 -10.52 3.39
C LYS A 186 5.26 -9.97 3.13
N ILE A 187 5.12 -8.66 2.95
CA ILE A 187 3.83 -8.00 2.64
C ILE A 187 3.33 -8.49 1.28
N ILE A 188 4.20 -8.44 0.28
CA ILE A 188 3.88 -8.79 -1.11
C ILE A 188 3.59 -10.28 -1.26
N GLU A 189 4.40 -11.17 -0.69
CA GLU A 189 4.14 -12.61 -0.64
C GLU A 189 2.77 -12.91 -0.04
N LYS A 190 2.45 -12.25 1.08
CA LYS A 190 1.19 -12.47 1.76
C LYS A 190 0.00 -11.98 0.93
N LEU A 191 0.11 -10.82 0.29
CA LEU A 191 -0.90 -10.32 -0.66
C LEU A 191 -1.10 -11.31 -1.82
N LYS A 192 -0.01 -11.85 -2.39
CA LYS A 192 -0.05 -12.85 -3.48
C LYS A 192 -0.78 -14.13 -3.06
N GLN A 193 -0.44 -14.69 -1.90
CA GLN A 193 -1.02 -15.93 -1.40
C GLN A 193 -2.49 -15.79 -0.99
N THR A 194 -2.95 -14.57 -0.68
CA THR A 194 -4.32 -14.33 -0.22
C THR A 194 -5.32 -14.53 -1.35
N LYS A 195 -6.27 -15.44 -1.15
CA LYS A 195 -7.39 -15.72 -2.08
C LYS A 195 -8.68 -15.24 -1.45
N TYR A 196 -9.37 -14.30 -2.09
CA TYR A 196 -10.70 -13.87 -1.66
C TYR A 196 -11.74 -14.90 -2.13
N LYS A 197 -12.63 -15.30 -1.23
CA LYS A 197 -13.75 -16.20 -1.53
C LYS A 197 -15.05 -15.44 -1.32
N VAL A 198 -15.73 -15.11 -2.43
CA VAL A 198 -17.05 -14.45 -2.46
C VAL A 198 -18.10 -15.20 -1.63
N ASN A 199 -17.93 -16.52 -1.45
CA ASN A 199 -18.90 -17.34 -0.73
C ASN A 199 -18.19 -18.35 0.19
N LYS A 200 -18.02 -17.99 1.47
CA LYS A 200 -17.30 -18.79 2.47
C LYS A 200 -17.98 -20.15 2.77
N GLY A 201 -19.28 -20.30 2.47
CA GLY A 201 -20.07 -21.53 2.70
C GLY A 201 -20.25 -22.46 1.48
N ARG A 202 -19.76 -22.09 0.28
CA ARG A 202 -19.99 -22.90 -0.93
C ARG A 202 -19.02 -24.09 -0.99
N ILE A 203 -19.49 -25.26 -0.56
CA ILE A 203 -18.81 -26.55 -0.77
C ILE A 203 -18.94 -26.92 -2.25
N SER A 204 -17.85 -27.33 -2.92
CA SER A 204 -17.92 -27.74 -4.33
C SER A 204 -18.86 -28.94 -4.52
N LYS A 205 -19.66 -28.92 -5.59
CA LYS A 205 -20.55 -30.05 -5.93
C LYS A 205 -19.77 -31.36 -6.17
N SER A 206 -18.49 -31.27 -6.57
CA SER A 206 -17.61 -32.44 -6.73
C SER A 206 -17.27 -33.14 -5.40
N ARG A 207 -17.29 -32.42 -4.27
CA ARG A 207 -17.04 -33.00 -2.94
C ARG A 207 -18.24 -33.77 -2.39
N LYS A 208 -19.46 -33.47 -2.88
CA LYS A 208 -20.69 -34.21 -2.52
C LYS A 208 -20.81 -35.59 -3.19
N LYS A 209 -20.11 -35.83 -4.32
CA LYS A 209 -20.13 -37.13 -5.03
C LYS A 209 -19.23 -38.21 -4.40
N ARG A 210 -18.51 -37.90 -3.32
CA ARG A 210 -17.60 -38.83 -2.61
C ARG A 210 -18.11 -39.21 -1.21
N LYS A 211 -19.41 -39.09 -0.96
CA LYS A 211 -20.06 -39.66 0.22
C LYS A 211 -21.06 -40.70 -0.22
#